data_AF-A0AAV7Z0A2-F1
#
_entry.id   AF-A0AAV7Z0A2-F1
#
_cell.length_a   1.000
_cell.length_b   1.000
_cell.length_c   1.000
_cell.angle_alpha   90.00
_cell.angle_beta   90.00
_cell.angle_gamma   90.00
#
_symmetry.space_group_name_H-M   'P 1'
#
loop_
_entity.id
_entity.type
_entity.pdbx_description
1 polymer ?
#
loop_
_entity_poly.entity_id
_entity_poly.type
_entity_poly.pdbx_seq_one_letter_code
_entity_poly.pdbx_strand_id
1 'polypeptide(L)'
;MDKLRSAFNKKSTKTEKRKTDYLSLNKQIFGNKDQEKEQEDNSKKGSKKKQNKTKKKKRNNKNAVSNKDREVRTVFVGNVPIEVKPAQLRQHFTQFGEIESIRFRSFAQKEGKKKVRNQKDINKEVLDIQNAYIVFKTQEQARRALEMNSKKLFGKHIRVDNATRNNKDEKFTIFIGNIPFDTKEESVRLFFKECGKIEYVRLIREKFSRKGKGIGYVKFKKKKSVRFATGLNGEFFQGRKIRITKSNHQKSQQAINKKKKKRERQNERNKLKKERKYLDKRNEKRNKRKRSFNGSKKSSNNSFKKKRTNKKKNK
;
A
#
# COMPACT_ATOMS: atom_id res chain seq x y z
N MET A 1 -60.98 3.03 6.18
CA MET A 1 -59.50 3.19 6.21
C MET A 1 -59.15 3.99 7.46
N ASP A 2 -59.62 3.55 8.64
CA ASP A 2 -59.80 4.45 9.79
C ASP A 2 -59.39 3.86 11.16
N LYS A 3 -58.64 2.74 11.16
CA LYS A 3 -58.04 2.19 12.39
C LYS A 3 -56.52 2.42 12.52
N LEU A 4 -55.89 3.14 11.58
CA LEU A 4 -54.46 3.52 11.64
C LEU A 4 -54.19 5.02 11.93
N ARG A 5 -55.22 5.87 12.01
CA ARG A 5 -55.09 7.30 12.39
C ARG A 5 -55.33 7.61 13.87
N SER A 6 -55.94 6.69 14.63
CA SER A 6 -56.20 6.86 16.07
C SER A 6 -55.00 6.47 16.96
N ALA A 7 -54.09 5.62 16.48
CA ALA A 7 -52.91 5.18 17.25
C ALA A 7 -51.71 6.16 17.20
N PHE A 8 -51.74 7.18 16.32
CA PHE A 8 -50.63 8.11 16.14
C PHE A 8 -50.77 9.40 16.98
N ASN A 9 -51.98 9.75 17.45
CA ASN A 9 -52.21 10.97 18.25
C ASN A 9 -52.23 10.78 19.77
N LYS A 10 -52.16 9.55 20.30
CA LYS A 10 -51.94 9.30 21.75
C LYS A 10 -50.47 9.10 22.16
N LYS A 11 -49.54 9.06 21.21
CA LYS A 11 -48.07 9.03 21.48
C LYS A 11 -47.42 10.42 21.41
N SER A 12 -48.12 11.45 20.95
CA SER A 12 -47.59 12.82 20.88
C SER A 12 -47.67 13.55 22.23
N THR A 13 -48.73 13.35 23.01
CA THR A 13 -49.02 14.17 24.22
C THR A 13 -48.40 13.66 25.53
N LYS A 14 -47.71 12.50 25.52
CA LYS A 14 -46.97 11.98 26.71
C LYS A 14 -45.47 12.30 26.68
N THR A 15 -44.98 12.87 25.57
CA THR A 15 -43.55 13.21 25.37
C THR A 15 -43.27 14.69 25.64
N GLU A 16 -44.30 15.55 25.59
CA GLU A 16 -44.17 16.98 25.89
C GLU A 16 -44.33 17.30 27.37
N LYS A 17 -45.16 16.56 28.12
CA LYS A 17 -45.26 16.71 29.60
C LYS A 17 -44.03 16.21 30.37
N ARG A 18 -43.12 15.43 29.76
CA ARG A 18 -41.85 14.99 30.39
C ARG A 18 -40.67 15.94 30.10
N LYS A 19 -40.82 16.89 29.18
CA LYS A 19 -39.79 17.89 28.85
C LYS A 19 -39.91 19.17 29.67
N THR A 20 -41.10 19.48 30.20
CA THR A 20 -41.32 20.67 31.05
C THR A 20 -40.81 20.46 32.48
N ASP A 21 -40.96 19.26 33.04
CA ASP A 21 -40.57 18.98 34.43
C ASP A 21 -39.06 18.78 34.61
N TYR A 22 -38.34 18.39 33.56
CA TYR A 22 -36.87 18.32 33.56
C TYR A 22 -36.20 19.71 33.40
N LEU A 23 -36.97 20.70 32.94
CA LEU A 23 -36.51 22.08 32.74
C LEU A 23 -36.78 22.98 33.96
N SER A 24 -37.77 22.65 34.81
CA SER A 24 -38.00 23.37 36.07
C SER A 24 -37.08 22.91 37.20
N LEU A 25 -36.66 21.64 37.22
CA LEU A 25 -35.76 21.12 38.25
C LEU A 25 -34.30 21.59 38.11
N ASN A 26 -33.86 21.93 36.89
CA ASN A 26 -32.51 22.45 36.63
C ASN A 26 -32.38 23.97 36.82
N LYS A 27 -33.49 24.69 36.97
CA LYS A 27 -33.51 26.14 37.21
C LYS A 27 -33.46 26.50 38.70
N GLN A 28 -33.58 25.51 39.58
CA GLN A 28 -33.58 25.66 41.03
C GLN A 28 -32.22 25.32 41.68
N ILE A 29 -31.26 24.78 40.92
CA ILE A 29 -29.92 24.38 41.43
C ILE A 29 -28.82 25.38 41.01
N PHE A 30 -29.04 26.20 39.98
CA PHE A 30 -28.06 27.17 39.50
C PHE A 30 -28.68 28.54 39.25
N GLY A 31 -28.96 29.25 40.33
CA GLY A 31 -29.18 30.69 40.31
C GLY A 31 -27.86 31.45 40.27
N ASN A 32 -27.70 32.25 39.20
CA ASN A 32 -26.92 33.48 39.06
C ASN A 32 -25.56 33.60 39.79
N LYS A 33 -24.49 33.77 39.00
CA LYS A 33 -23.86 35.09 38.86
C LYS A 33 -22.84 35.10 37.72
N ASP A 34 -23.05 36.09 36.87
CA ASP A 34 -22.29 36.46 35.70
C ASP A 34 -20.84 36.85 36.00
N GLN A 35 -20.02 36.68 34.96
CA GLN A 35 -18.81 37.46 34.65
C GLN A 35 -17.71 37.49 35.71
N GLU A 36 -16.78 36.54 35.59
CA GLU A 36 -15.32 36.74 35.56
C GLU A 36 -14.63 35.38 35.75
N LYS A 37 -13.91 34.91 34.72
CA LYS A 37 -12.73 34.00 34.76
C LYS A 37 -12.54 33.29 33.42
N GLU A 38 -12.07 34.06 32.44
CA GLU A 38 -11.66 33.56 31.12
C GLU A 38 -10.14 33.28 31.07
N GLN A 39 -9.56 32.62 32.08
CA GLN A 39 -8.11 32.31 32.07
C GLN A 39 -7.67 30.90 32.49
N GLU A 40 -8.54 29.99 32.99
CA GLU A 40 -8.09 28.63 33.39
C GLU A 40 -8.33 27.51 32.36
N ASP A 41 -9.07 27.75 31.28
CA ASP A 41 -9.56 26.65 30.42
C ASP A 41 -8.58 26.23 29.28
N ASN A 42 -7.45 26.93 29.14
CA ASN A 42 -6.44 26.65 28.11
C ASN A 42 -5.36 25.62 28.52
N SER A 43 -5.17 25.34 29.82
CA SER A 43 -4.16 24.38 30.31
C SER A 43 -4.63 22.91 30.22
N LYS A 44 -5.93 22.63 30.38
CA LYS A 44 -6.52 21.27 30.35
C LYS A 44 -6.76 20.72 28.93
N LYS A 45 -6.97 21.58 27.92
CA LYS A 45 -7.13 21.17 26.50
C LYS A 45 -5.78 20.84 25.83
N GLY A 46 -4.69 21.51 26.21
CA GLY A 46 -3.33 21.24 25.71
C GLY A 46 -2.74 19.91 26.19
N SER A 47 -2.99 19.55 27.45
CA SER A 47 -2.52 18.32 28.11
C SER A 47 -3.23 17.07 27.60
N LYS A 48 -4.56 17.08 27.38
CA LYS A 48 -5.31 15.97 26.75
C LYS A 48 -4.91 15.76 25.26
N LYS A 49 -4.66 16.83 24.48
CA LYS A 49 -4.17 16.72 23.09
C LYS A 49 -2.73 16.20 23.03
N LYS A 50 -1.84 16.63 23.94
CA LYS A 50 -0.48 16.07 24.06
C LYS A 50 -0.53 14.59 24.45
N GLN A 51 -1.29 14.21 25.49
CA GLN A 51 -1.46 12.82 25.93
C GLN A 51 -2.05 11.90 24.84
N ASN A 52 -3.03 12.36 24.06
CA ASN A 52 -3.58 11.59 22.94
C ASN A 52 -2.59 11.48 21.77
N LYS A 53 -1.78 12.52 21.48
CA LYS A 53 -0.69 12.43 20.49
C LYS A 53 0.44 11.51 20.95
N THR A 54 0.83 11.51 22.23
CA THR A 54 1.83 10.58 22.78
C THR A 54 1.30 9.15 22.87
N LYS A 55 0.05 8.92 23.26
CA LYS A 55 -0.58 7.58 23.22
C LYS A 55 -0.71 7.04 21.80
N LYS A 56 -1.06 7.88 20.82
CA LYS A 56 -1.12 7.51 19.39
C LYS A 56 0.28 7.27 18.80
N LYS A 57 1.29 8.08 19.17
CA LYS A 57 2.69 7.82 18.82
C LYS A 57 3.24 6.55 19.49
N LYS A 58 2.95 6.29 20.76
CA LYS A 58 3.34 5.05 21.48
C LYS A 58 2.65 3.82 20.89
N ARG A 59 1.36 3.87 20.53
CA ARG A 59 0.66 2.80 19.80
C ARG A 59 1.23 2.57 18.41
N ASN A 60 1.48 3.63 17.64
CA ASN A 60 2.11 3.51 16.32
C ASN A 60 3.53 2.94 16.41
N ASN A 61 4.30 3.32 17.45
CA ASN A 61 5.64 2.80 17.67
C ASN A 61 5.62 1.33 18.16
N LYS A 62 4.74 0.98 19.11
CA LYS A 62 4.54 -0.42 19.55
C LYS A 62 4.08 -1.32 18.40
N ASN A 63 3.18 -0.84 17.54
CA ASN A 63 2.77 -1.57 16.34
C ASN A 63 3.92 -1.71 15.33
N ALA A 64 4.78 -0.69 15.20
CA ALA A 64 5.96 -0.75 14.32
C ALA A 64 7.03 -1.71 14.85
N VAL A 65 7.28 -1.74 16.16
CA VAL A 65 8.21 -2.68 16.82
C VAL A 65 7.69 -4.10 16.73
N SER A 66 6.43 -4.34 17.12
CA SER A 66 5.77 -5.65 17.01
C SER A 66 5.78 -6.20 15.58
N ASN A 67 5.60 -5.33 14.57
CA ASN A 67 5.63 -5.75 13.18
C ASN A 67 7.06 -6.08 12.71
N LYS A 68 8.08 -5.35 13.17
CA LYS A 68 9.49 -5.71 12.90
C LYS A 68 9.83 -7.06 13.52
N ASP A 69 9.49 -7.30 14.78
CA ASP A 69 9.79 -8.57 15.46
C ASP A 69 9.11 -9.74 14.74
N ARG A 70 7.85 -9.55 14.32
CA ARG A 70 7.13 -10.52 13.50
C ARG A 70 7.82 -10.77 12.17
N GLU A 71 8.28 -9.72 11.48
CA GLU A 71 9.01 -9.85 10.21
C GLU A 71 10.30 -10.65 10.36
N VAL A 72 11.08 -10.45 11.44
CA VAL A 72 12.32 -11.21 11.69
C VAL A 72 12.04 -12.70 11.93
N ARG A 73 10.90 -13.03 12.54
CA ARG A 73 10.41 -14.40 12.75
C ARG A 73 9.67 -14.97 11.53
N THR A 74 9.56 -14.21 10.45
CA THR A 74 8.85 -14.62 9.24
C THR A 74 9.82 -15.18 8.19
N VAL A 75 9.51 -16.36 7.70
CA VAL A 75 10.17 -17.00 6.57
C VAL A 75 9.33 -16.82 5.31
N PHE A 76 9.97 -16.38 4.23
CA PHE A 76 9.42 -16.38 2.88
C PHE A 76 9.59 -17.77 2.27
N VAL A 77 8.50 -18.30 1.73
CA VAL A 77 8.47 -19.58 1.02
C VAL A 77 7.93 -19.33 -0.38
N GLY A 78 8.79 -19.40 -1.39
CA GLY A 78 8.45 -19.19 -2.79
C GLY A 78 8.49 -20.47 -3.62
N ASN A 79 7.94 -20.39 -4.83
CA ASN A 79 7.84 -21.53 -5.76
C ASN A 79 6.97 -22.69 -5.23
N VAL A 80 5.98 -22.39 -4.37
CA VAL A 80 5.05 -23.39 -3.82
C VAL A 80 3.94 -23.63 -4.85
N PRO A 81 3.57 -24.88 -5.18
CA PRO A 81 2.43 -25.11 -6.07
C PRO A 81 1.13 -24.47 -5.55
N ILE A 82 0.29 -23.98 -6.47
CA ILE A 82 -0.95 -23.28 -6.10
C ILE A 82 -1.96 -24.18 -5.37
N GLU A 83 -1.88 -25.48 -5.56
CA GLU A 83 -2.74 -26.49 -4.96
C GLU A 83 -2.43 -26.76 -3.49
N VAL A 84 -1.20 -26.43 -3.06
CA VAL A 84 -0.74 -26.71 -1.70
C VAL A 84 -1.53 -25.89 -0.69
N LYS A 85 -2.13 -26.58 0.27
CA LYS A 85 -2.91 -25.99 1.36
C LYS A 85 -2.00 -25.57 2.53
N PRO A 86 -2.44 -24.64 3.41
CA PRO A 86 -1.65 -24.24 4.58
C PRO A 86 -1.28 -25.42 5.49
N ALA A 87 -2.16 -26.41 5.63
CA ALA A 87 -1.93 -27.60 6.45
C ALA A 87 -0.73 -28.42 5.97
N GLN A 88 -0.57 -28.59 4.65
CA GLN A 88 0.57 -29.31 4.08
C GLN A 88 1.88 -28.56 4.31
N LEU A 89 1.89 -27.22 4.16
CA LEU A 89 3.07 -26.44 4.54
C LEU A 89 3.38 -26.56 6.03
N ARG A 90 2.35 -26.56 6.89
CA ARG A 90 2.54 -26.72 8.33
C ARG A 90 3.23 -28.05 8.67
N GLN A 91 2.78 -29.15 8.07
CA GLN A 91 3.36 -30.48 8.27
C GLN A 91 4.87 -30.52 7.98
N HIS A 92 5.33 -29.89 6.89
CA HIS A 92 6.75 -29.90 6.55
C HIS A 92 7.59 -28.89 7.34
N PHE A 93 7.00 -27.80 7.82
CA PHE A 93 7.75 -26.74 8.51
C PHE A 93 7.70 -26.84 10.04
N THR A 94 6.81 -27.65 10.61
CA THR A 94 6.69 -27.84 12.07
C THR A 94 7.93 -28.49 12.68
N GLN A 95 8.70 -29.26 11.91
CA GLN A 95 9.96 -29.87 12.35
C GLN A 95 11.03 -28.82 12.75
N PHE A 96 10.92 -27.58 12.26
CA PHE A 96 11.86 -26.50 12.57
C PHE A 96 11.42 -25.66 13.77
N GLY A 97 10.20 -25.85 14.25
CA GLY A 97 9.64 -25.12 15.38
C GLY A 97 8.14 -24.86 15.29
N GLU A 98 7.62 -24.18 16.31
CA GLU A 98 6.19 -23.90 16.41
C GLU A 98 5.78 -22.73 15.50
N ILE A 99 4.75 -22.96 14.69
CA ILE A 99 4.27 -22.02 13.68
C ILE A 99 3.08 -21.22 14.21
N GLU A 100 3.27 -19.91 14.37
CA GLU A 100 2.24 -18.94 14.76
C GLU A 100 1.20 -18.75 13.63
N SER A 101 1.63 -18.52 12.39
CA SER A 101 0.70 -18.33 11.28
C SER A 101 1.32 -18.64 9.92
N ILE A 102 0.49 -19.08 8.97
CA ILE A 102 0.86 -19.27 7.56
C ILE A 102 -0.05 -18.37 6.73
N ARG A 103 0.55 -17.56 5.86
CA ARG A 103 -0.16 -16.66 4.97
C ARG A 103 0.32 -16.85 3.53
N PHE A 104 -0.57 -17.30 2.66
CA PHE A 104 -0.35 -17.18 1.22
C PHE A 104 -0.55 -15.74 0.78
N ARG A 105 0.32 -15.25 -0.10
CA ARG A 105 0.10 -13.96 -0.75
C ARG A 105 -0.91 -14.19 -1.88
N SER A 106 -2.03 -13.48 -1.89
CA SER A 106 -3.02 -13.58 -2.97
C SER A 106 -2.42 -13.15 -4.32
N PHE A 107 -2.77 -13.85 -5.40
CA PHE A 107 -2.30 -13.55 -6.77
C PHE A 107 -3.44 -13.25 -7.76
N ALA A 108 -3.07 -12.46 -8.77
CA ALA A 108 -3.67 -12.18 -10.09
C ALA A 108 -5.18 -11.91 -10.20
N GLN A 109 -5.47 -10.66 -10.55
CA GLN A 109 -6.76 -10.09 -10.92
C GLN A 109 -7.29 -10.73 -12.20
N LYS A 110 -8.46 -11.42 -12.15
CA LYS A 110 -9.29 -11.61 -13.34
C LYS A 110 -9.60 -10.24 -13.94
N GLU A 111 -9.44 -10.05 -15.24
CA GLU A 111 -9.78 -8.80 -15.91
C GLU A 111 -11.21 -8.37 -15.53
N GLY A 112 -11.38 -7.10 -15.15
CA GLY A 112 -12.69 -6.52 -14.79
C GLY A 112 -13.02 -6.39 -13.29
N LYS A 113 -12.38 -7.10 -12.34
CA LYS A 113 -12.70 -6.97 -10.90
C LYS A 113 -11.68 -6.12 -10.14
N LYS A 114 -12.11 -5.09 -9.40
CA LYS A 114 -11.22 -4.13 -8.68
C LYS A 114 -10.38 -4.74 -7.54
N LYS A 115 -10.74 -5.92 -6.99
CA LYS A 115 -9.99 -6.62 -5.92
C LYS A 115 -10.25 -8.13 -6.00
N VAL A 116 -9.20 -8.95 -5.98
CA VAL A 116 -9.32 -10.41 -5.77
C VAL A 116 -9.42 -10.66 -4.27
N ARG A 117 -10.56 -11.17 -3.81
CA ARG A 117 -10.74 -11.57 -2.41
C ARG A 117 -10.52 -13.07 -2.20
N ASN A 118 -10.73 -13.90 -3.23
CA ASN A 118 -10.79 -15.35 -3.10
C ASN A 118 -9.89 -16.09 -4.11
N GLN A 119 -9.31 -17.23 -3.69
CA GLN A 119 -8.45 -18.10 -4.51
C GLN A 119 -9.14 -18.59 -5.81
N LYS A 120 -10.49 -18.64 -5.84
CA LYS A 120 -11.30 -19.11 -6.98
C LYS A 120 -11.30 -18.17 -8.19
N ASP A 121 -10.92 -16.91 -8.02
CA ASP A 121 -10.82 -15.93 -9.13
C ASP A 121 -9.45 -15.98 -9.84
N ILE A 122 -8.54 -16.84 -9.41
CA ILE A 122 -7.19 -16.98 -9.98
C ILE A 122 -7.27 -17.90 -11.20
N ASN A 123 -6.75 -17.44 -12.34
CA ASN A 123 -6.56 -18.30 -13.50
C ASN A 123 -5.43 -19.30 -13.21
N LYS A 124 -5.79 -20.56 -12.90
CA LYS A 124 -4.85 -21.64 -12.57
C LYS A 124 -3.97 -22.04 -13.75
N GLU A 125 -4.45 -21.87 -14.99
CA GLU A 125 -3.72 -22.25 -16.20
C GLU A 125 -2.46 -21.39 -16.40
N VAL A 126 -2.48 -20.14 -15.89
CA VAL A 126 -1.37 -19.19 -16.03
C VAL A 126 -0.45 -19.16 -14.80
N LEU A 127 -0.89 -19.77 -13.69
CA LEU A 127 -0.17 -19.76 -12.42
C LEU A 127 -0.21 -21.12 -11.72
N ASP A 128 0.90 -21.84 -11.87
CA ASP A 128 1.16 -23.10 -11.19
C ASP A 128 1.90 -22.92 -9.85
N ILE A 129 2.31 -21.70 -9.49
CA ILE A 129 3.07 -21.38 -8.27
C ILE A 129 2.57 -20.13 -7.53
N GLN A 130 2.75 -20.16 -6.21
CA GLN A 130 2.44 -19.10 -5.25
C GLN A 130 3.55 -18.94 -4.20
N ASN A 131 3.51 -17.82 -3.47
CA ASN A 131 4.40 -17.53 -2.36
C ASN A 131 3.61 -17.53 -1.05
N ALA A 132 4.23 -18.05 0.00
CA ALA A 132 3.75 -18.05 1.36
C ALA A 132 4.72 -17.33 2.30
N TYR A 133 4.19 -16.90 3.43
CA TYR A 133 4.93 -16.38 4.57
C TYR A 133 4.57 -17.21 5.79
N ILE A 134 5.57 -17.77 6.45
CA ILE A 134 5.41 -18.57 7.66
C ILE A 134 6.00 -17.80 8.82
N VAL A 135 5.19 -17.50 9.83
CA VAL A 135 5.62 -16.83 11.06
C VAL A 135 5.84 -17.89 12.11
N PHE A 136 7.08 -18.03 12.58
CA PHE A 136 7.44 -18.93 13.68
C PHE A 136 7.34 -18.21 15.03
N LYS A 137 7.17 -18.94 16.14
CA LYS A 137 7.17 -18.32 17.48
C LYS A 137 8.50 -17.64 17.81
N THR A 138 9.64 -18.19 17.37
CA THR A 138 10.97 -17.60 17.62
C THR A 138 11.76 -17.34 16.33
N GLN A 139 12.73 -16.43 16.39
CA GLN A 139 13.63 -16.12 15.27
C GLN A 139 14.55 -17.31 14.94
N GLU A 140 14.96 -18.07 15.95
CA GLU A 140 15.82 -19.23 15.76
C GLU A 140 15.13 -20.34 14.96
N GLN A 141 13.85 -20.59 15.24
CA GLN A 141 13.03 -21.53 14.48
C GLN A 141 12.92 -21.09 13.01
N ALA A 142 12.70 -19.79 12.77
CA ALA A 142 12.72 -19.21 11.43
C ALA A 142 14.08 -19.38 10.74
N ARG A 143 15.20 -19.28 11.46
CA ARG A 143 16.55 -19.50 10.93
C ARG A 143 16.79 -20.97 10.57
N ARG A 144 16.35 -21.92 11.40
CA ARG A 144 16.45 -23.36 11.13
C ARG A 144 15.67 -23.75 9.87
N ALA A 145 14.49 -23.18 9.68
CA ALA A 145 13.68 -23.42 8.49
C ALA A 145 14.37 -23.03 7.16
N LEU A 146 15.38 -22.15 7.18
CA LEU A 146 16.17 -21.80 5.98
C LEU A 146 16.93 -23.00 5.38
N GLU A 147 17.14 -24.06 6.15
CA GLU A 147 17.75 -25.29 5.65
C GLU A 147 16.90 -25.98 4.56
N MET A 148 15.60 -25.69 4.52
CA MET A 148 14.71 -26.18 3.46
C MET A 148 14.91 -25.49 2.11
N ASN A 149 15.75 -24.45 2.03
CA ASN A 149 16.01 -23.76 0.78
C ASN A 149 16.60 -24.71 -0.26
N SER A 150 16.06 -24.65 -1.48
CA SER A 150 16.42 -25.54 -2.59
C SER A 150 16.07 -27.02 -2.40
N LYS A 151 15.31 -27.42 -1.37
CA LYS A 151 14.81 -28.80 -1.24
C LYS A 151 13.56 -28.99 -2.12
N LYS A 152 13.40 -30.20 -2.67
CA LYS A 152 12.24 -30.57 -3.50
C LYS A 152 11.07 -30.92 -2.58
N LEU A 153 9.96 -30.17 -2.66
CA LEU A 153 8.70 -30.47 -2.01
C LEU A 153 7.57 -30.34 -3.03
N PHE A 154 6.57 -31.21 -2.97
CA PHE A 154 5.42 -31.17 -3.88
C PHE A 154 5.84 -31.18 -5.36
N GLY A 155 6.91 -31.91 -5.69
CA GLY A 155 7.48 -31.98 -7.04
C GLY A 155 8.30 -30.76 -7.49
N LYS A 156 8.41 -29.68 -6.69
CA LYS A 156 9.12 -28.44 -7.04
C LYS A 156 10.23 -28.09 -6.04
N HIS A 157 11.28 -27.40 -6.49
CA HIS A 157 12.31 -26.88 -5.61
C HIS A 157 11.82 -25.60 -4.90
N ILE A 158 11.56 -25.70 -3.61
CA ILE A 158 11.03 -24.57 -2.83
C ILE A 158 12.15 -23.59 -2.50
N ARG A 159 11.85 -22.30 -2.65
CA ARG A 159 12.73 -21.21 -2.22
C ARG A 159 12.37 -20.83 -0.80
N VAL A 160 13.32 -20.93 0.12
CA VAL A 160 13.11 -20.54 1.52
C VAL A 160 14.13 -19.47 1.90
N ASP A 161 13.65 -18.29 2.27
CA ASP A 161 14.47 -17.14 2.63
C ASP A 161 13.88 -16.44 3.86
N ASN A 162 14.68 -15.65 4.57
CA ASN A 162 14.13 -14.77 5.61
C ASN A 162 13.30 -13.65 4.94
N ALA A 163 12.10 -13.35 5.44
CA ALA A 163 11.23 -12.33 4.87
C ALA A 163 11.86 -10.93 4.88
N THR A 164 12.77 -10.66 5.82
CA THR A 164 13.50 -9.39 5.94
C THR A 164 14.74 -9.31 5.04
N ARG A 165 15.31 -10.45 4.64
CA ARG A 165 16.53 -10.48 3.82
C ARG A 165 16.17 -10.18 2.38
N ASN A 166 16.50 -8.96 1.96
CA ASN A 166 16.68 -8.66 0.55
C ASN A 166 17.99 -9.30 0.10
N ASN A 167 17.93 -10.59 -0.24
CA ASN A 167 19.06 -11.40 -0.69
C ASN A 167 19.55 -10.82 -2.05
N LYS A 168 20.44 -9.83 -1.99
CA LYS A 168 20.97 -9.02 -3.12
C LYS A 168 22.36 -9.50 -3.54
N ASP A 169 22.69 -10.77 -3.32
CA ASP A 169 24.00 -11.30 -3.67
C ASP A 169 24.13 -11.49 -5.18
N GLU A 170 24.35 -10.37 -5.87
CA GLU A 170 24.53 -10.26 -7.31
C GLU A 170 25.74 -11.07 -7.78
N LYS A 171 26.75 -11.21 -6.91
CA LYS A 171 28.00 -11.94 -7.18
C LYS A 171 27.78 -13.41 -7.53
N PHE A 172 26.69 -14.02 -7.04
CA PHE A 172 26.35 -15.43 -7.27
C PHE A 172 25.18 -15.63 -8.22
N THR A 173 24.67 -14.55 -8.81
CA THR A 173 23.45 -14.55 -9.61
C THR A 173 23.75 -14.29 -11.07
N ILE A 174 23.16 -15.07 -11.96
CA ILE A 174 23.10 -14.79 -13.40
C ILE A 174 21.72 -14.27 -13.78
N PHE A 175 21.68 -13.46 -14.83
CA PHE A 175 20.50 -13.10 -15.58
C PHE A 175 20.38 -14.04 -16.78
N ILE A 176 19.17 -14.56 -17.00
CA ILE A 176 18.83 -15.33 -18.19
C ILE A 176 17.73 -14.59 -18.97
N GLY A 177 17.83 -14.58 -20.29
CA GLY A 177 16.87 -13.94 -21.19
C GLY A 177 16.70 -14.71 -22.49
N ASN A 178 15.68 -14.32 -23.27
CA ASN A 178 15.26 -15.02 -24.49
C ASN A 178 14.86 -16.49 -24.26
N ILE A 179 14.38 -16.82 -23.05
CA ILE A 179 13.78 -18.12 -22.78
C ILE A 179 12.30 -18.13 -23.21
N PRO A 180 11.71 -19.28 -23.56
CA PRO A 180 10.28 -19.40 -23.82
C PRO A 180 9.41 -18.87 -22.67
N PHE A 181 8.22 -18.35 -22.98
CA PHE A 181 7.34 -17.72 -21.98
C PHE A 181 6.66 -18.71 -21.02
N ASP A 182 6.55 -19.96 -21.45
CA ASP A 182 6.02 -21.13 -20.75
C ASP A 182 7.10 -21.89 -19.95
N THR A 183 8.36 -21.46 -20.03
CA THR A 183 9.47 -22.04 -19.27
C THR A 183 9.12 -22.16 -17.78
N LYS A 184 9.40 -23.34 -17.20
CA LYS A 184 9.26 -23.62 -15.77
C LYS A 184 10.61 -23.57 -15.06
N GLU A 185 10.58 -23.24 -13.77
CA GLU A 185 11.76 -23.12 -12.91
C GLU A 185 12.59 -24.42 -12.89
N GLU A 186 11.93 -25.58 -12.95
CA GLU A 186 12.55 -26.91 -12.97
C GLU A 186 13.37 -27.16 -14.23
N SER A 187 12.86 -26.79 -15.41
CA SER A 187 13.56 -26.93 -16.69
C SER A 187 14.84 -26.11 -16.71
N VAL A 188 14.80 -24.88 -16.17
CA VAL A 188 15.98 -24.03 -16.02
C VAL A 188 16.98 -24.63 -15.04
N ARG A 189 16.50 -25.19 -13.92
CA ARG A 189 17.36 -25.86 -12.94
C ARG A 189 18.07 -27.06 -13.56
N LEU A 190 17.38 -27.82 -14.41
CA LEU A 190 17.96 -28.96 -15.12
C LEU A 190 19.05 -28.52 -16.09
N PHE A 191 18.78 -27.49 -16.91
CA PHE A 191 19.76 -26.93 -17.86
C PHE A 191 21.05 -26.46 -17.18
N PHE A 192 20.96 -25.84 -16.00
CA PHE A 192 22.12 -25.35 -15.26
C PHE A 192 22.67 -26.34 -14.22
N LYS A 193 22.21 -27.60 -14.21
CA LYS A 193 22.59 -28.60 -13.19
C LYS A 193 24.10 -28.84 -13.19
N GLU A 194 24.71 -28.92 -14.36
CA GLU A 194 26.14 -29.20 -14.55
C GLU A 194 27.04 -28.01 -14.17
N CYS A 195 26.52 -26.78 -14.27
CA CYS A 195 27.25 -25.58 -13.85
C CYS A 195 27.48 -25.52 -12.33
N GLY A 196 26.60 -26.16 -11.55
CA GLY A 196 26.76 -26.35 -10.11
C GLY A 196 25.49 -26.14 -9.30
N LYS A 197 25.63 -26.21 -7.96
CA LYS A 197 24.49 -26.22 -7.04
C LYS A 197 23.72 -24.88 -7.04
N ILE A 198 22.46 -24.95 -7.44
CA ILE A 198 21.54 -23.80 -7.53
C ILE A 198 20.81 -23.59 -6.19
N GLU A 199 20.84 -22.34 -5.70
CA GLU A 199 20.10 -21.88 -4.53
C GLU A 199 18.63 -21.63 -4.89
N TYR A 200 18.35 -20.80 -5.90
CA TYR A 200 17.00 -20.67 -6.43
C TYR A 200 17.01 -20.24 -7.89
N VAL A 201 15.90 -20.53 -8.56
CA VAL A 201 15.53 -19.98 -9.87
C VAL A 201 14.35 -19.03 -9.66
N ARG A 202 14.39 -17.87 -10.31
CA ARG A 202 13.31 -16.89 -10.29
C ARG A 202 12.99 -16.45 -11.70
N LEU A 203 11.86 -16.92 -12.24
CA LEU A 203 11.34 -16.43 -13.50
C LEU A 203 10.52 -15.16 -13.30
N ILE A 204 10.75 -14.17 -14.16
CA ILE A 204 10.01 -12.92 -14.08
C ILE A 204 8.74 -13.05 -14.90
N ARG A 205 7.62 -12.92 -14.19
CA ARG A 205 6.28 -12.94 -14.76
C ARG A 205 5.68 -11.55 -14.73
N GLU A 206 4.78 -11.26 -15.66
CA GLU A 206 4.00 -10.04 -15.61
C GLU A 206 3.11 -9.98 -14.35
N LYS A 207 2.79 -8.78 -13.85
CA LYS A 207 2.04 -8.63 -12.60
C LYS A 207 0.56 -9.01 -12.75
N PHE A 208 -0.05 -8.65 -13.87
CA PHE A 208 -1.47 -8.82 -14.13
C PHE A 208 -1.74 -10.14 -14.84
N SER A 209 -1.23 -10.28 -16.08
CA SER A 209 -1.43 -11.49 -16.89
C SER A 209 -0.70 -12.72 -16.34
N ARG A 210 0.37 -12.52 -15.54
CA ARG A 210 1.24 -13.58 -15.00
C ARG A 210 1.93 -14.46 -16.04
N LYS A 211 1.81 -14.13 -17.32
CA LYS A 211 2.60 -14.70 -18.40
C LYS A 211 4.09 -14.46 -18.15
N GLY A 212 4.92 -15.42 -18.52
CA GLY A 212 6.37 -15.29 -18.43
C GLY A 212 6.87 -14.16 -19.34
N LYS A 213 7.85 -13.40 -18.88
CA LYS A 213 8.48 -12.32 -19.68
C LYS A 213 9.65 -12.80 -20.53
N GLY A 214 9.94 -14.09 -20.53
CA GLY A 214 11.10 -14.65 -21.21
C GLY A 214 12.43 -14.23 -20.58
N ILE A 215 12.41 -13.85 -19.30
CA ILE A 215 13.60 -13.46 -18.52
C ILE A 215 13.52 -14.05 -17.11
N GLY A 216 14.68 -14.29 -16.50
CA GLY A 216 14.80 -14.86 -15.17
C GLY A 216 16.14 -14.60 -14.52
N TYR A 217 16.27 -15.08 -13.30
CA TYR A 217 17.50 -15.04 -12.52
C TYR A 217 17.76 -16.41 -11.91
N VAL A 218 19.02 -16.83 -11.93
CA VAL A 218 19.48 -18.06 -11.28
C VAL A 218 20.55 -17.68 -10.28
N LYS A 219 20.35 -18.01 -9.01
CA LYS A 219 21.35 -17.84 -7.95
C LYS A 219 22.01 -19.16 -7.66
N PHE A 220 23.33 -19.22 -7.76
CA PHE A 220 24.15 -20.37 -7.41
C PHE A 220 24.70 -20.27 -5.99
N LYS A 221 25.13 -21.40 -5.41
CA LYS A 221 25.83 -21.40 -4.11
C LYS A 221 27.29 -20.95 -4.22
N LYS A 222 27.92 -21.09 -5.39
CA LYS A 222 29.35 -20.81 -5.60
C LYS A 222 29.56 -19.80 -6.73
N LYS A 223 30.59 -18.95 -6.60
CA LYS A 223 30.97 -17.97 -7.64
C LYS A 223 31.50 -18.64 -8.91
N LYS A 224 32.18 -19.79 -8.78
CA LYS A 224 32.70 -20.56 -9.94
C LYS A 224 31.56 -20.95 -10.90
N SER A 225 30.41 -21.37 -10.37
CA SER A 225 29.22 -21.73 -11.15
C SER A 225 28.68 -20.59 -12.01
N VAL A 226 28.81 -19.33 -11.57
CA VAL A 226 28.43 -18.16 -12.38
C VAL A 226 29.31 -18.04 -13.62
N ARG A 227 30.62 -18.33 -13.51
CA ARG A 227 31.54 -18.28 -14.66
C ARG A 227 31.19 -19.35 -15.68
N PHE A 228 31.00 -20.60 -15.24
CA PHE A 228 30.59 -21.70 -16.11
C PHE A 228 29.26 -21.41 -16.80
N ALA A 229 28.24 -20.98 -16.05
CA ALA A 229 26.94 -20.68 -16.62
C ALA A 229 26.97 -19.51 -17.62
N THR A 230 27.87 -18.52 -17.44
CA THR A 230 28.04 -17.43 -18.42
C THR A 230 28.67 -17.93 -19.73
N GLY A 231 29.44 -19.03 -19.69
CA GLY A 231 30.01 -19.68 -20.88
C GLY A 231 28.96 -20.31 -21.78
N LEU A 232 27.80 -20.70 -21.24
CA LEU A 232 26.66 -21.22 -22.00
C LEU A 232 25.83 -20.13 -22.70
N ASN A 233 26.34 -18.90 -22.78
CA ASN A 233 25.62 -17.82 -23.43
C ASN A 233 25.53 -18.07 -24.94
N GLY A 234 24.32 -18.06 -25.48
CA GLY A 234 24.05 -18.34 -26.90
C GLY A 234 23.63 -19.79 -27.18
N GLU A 235 23.73 -20.68 -26.19
CA GLU A 235 23.31 -22.08 -26.30
C GLU A 235 21.80 -22.23 -26.55
N PHE A 236 21.40 -23.37 -27.10
CA PHE A 236 19.98 -23.65 -27.32
C PHE A 236 19.32 -24.16 -26.04
N PHE A 237 18.25 -23.47 -25.63
CA PHE A 237 17.36 -23.88 -24.56
C PHE A 237 15.94 -23.90 -25.10
N GLN A 238 15.31 -25.09 -25.16
CA GLN A 238 13.95 -25.29 -25.65
C GLN A 238 13.71 -24.63 -27.02
N GLY A 239 14.63 -24.86 -27.96
CA GLY A 239 14.55 -24.35 -29.34
C GLY A 239 14.89 -22.86 -29.52
N ARG A 240 15.38 -22.17 -28.47
CA ARG A 240 15.78 -20.75 -28.56
C ARG A 240 17.19 -20.55 -28.04
N LYS A 241 17.96 -19.66 -28.68
CA LYS A 241 19.27 -19.23 -28.18
C LYS A 241 19.11 -18.42 -26.89
N ILE A 242 19.60 -18.94 -25.77
CA ILE A 242 19.48 -18.28 -24.47
C ILE A 242 20.53 -17.18 -24.32
N ARG A 243 20.12 -16.04 -23.77
CA ARG A 243 21.04 -14.96 -23.39
C ARG A 243 21.37 -15.07 -21.91
N ILE A 244 22.65 -15.20 -21.57
CA ILE A 244 23.13 -15.32 -20.20
C ILE A 244 24.13 -14.20 -19.92
N THR A 245 23.89 -13.46 -18.83
CA THR A 245 24.80 -12.41 -18.37
C THR A 245 24.96 -12.46 -16.85
N LYS A 246 26.06 -11.93 -16.33
CA LYS A 246 26.21 -11.73 -14.88
C LYS A 246 25.13 -10.76 -14.40
N SER A 247 24.50 -11.05 -13.25
CA SER A 247 23.43 -10.20 -12.74
C SER A 247 24.00 -8.88 -12.20
N ASN A 248 23.55 -7.76 -12.79
CA ASN A 248 23.75 -6.41 -12.26
C ASN A 248 22.42 -5.88 -11.70
N HIS A 249 21.83 -6.61 -10.74
CA HIS A 249 20.49 -6.33 -10.24
C HIS A 249 20.37 -4.90 -9.68
N GLN A 250 21.41 -4.35 -9.05
CA GLN A 250 21.44 -2.97 -8.56
C GLN A 250 21.24 -1.94 -9.67
N LYS A 251 22.00 -2.01 -10.77
CA LYS A 251 21.87 -1.06 -11.88
C LYS A 251 20.48 -1.15 -12.51
N SER A 252 19.96 -2.37 -12.69
CA SER A 252 18.61 -2.59 -13.25
C SER A 252 17.50 -2.03 -12.37
N GLN A 253 17.57 -2.26 -11.05
CA GLN A 253 16.55 -1.80 -10.09
C GLN A 253 16.63 -0.28 -9.87
N GLN A 254 17.84 0.30 -9.87
CA GLN A 254 18.03 1.75 -9.84
C GLN A 254 17.44 2.42 -11.08
N ALA A 255 17.65 1.85 -12.28
CA ALA A 255 17.05 2.36 -13.51
C ALA A 255 15.51 2.28 -13.48
N ILE A 256 14.95 1.17 -12.98
CA ILE A 256 13.49 1.01 -12.79
C ILE A 256 12.95 2.04 -11.78
N ASN A 257 13.63 2.22 -10.64
CA ASN A 257 13.23 3.17 -9.61
C ASN A 257 13.32 4.63 -10.11
N LYS A 258 14.36 4.98 -10.89
CA LYS A 258 14.49 6.29 -11.55
C LYS A 258 13.32 6.53 -12.53
N LYS A 259 13.01 5.55 -13.39
CA LYS A 259 11.85 5.62 -14.30
C LYS A 259 10.52 5.78 -13.54
N LYS A 260 10.34 5.06 -12.43
CA LYS A 260 9.14 5.15 -11.58
C LYS A 260 9.00 6.54 -10.96
N LYS A 261 10.07 7.07 -10.33
CA LYS A 261 10.08 8.44 -9.77
C LYS A 261 9.79 9.49 -10.84
N LYS A 262 10.32 9.33 -12.06
CA LYS A 262 10.04 10.25 -13.19
C LYS A 262 8.55 10.24 -13.57
N ARG A 263 7.92 9.06 -13.63
CA ARG A 263 6.46 8.93 -13.90
C ARG A 263 5.61 9.51 -12.78
N GLU A 264 5.98 9.30 -11.52
CA GLU A 264 5.29 9.87 -10.35
C GLU A 264 5.32 11.40 -10.38
N ARG A 265 6.51 12.00 -10.59
CA ARG A 265 6.66 13.47 -10.74
C ARG A 265 5.83 14.02 -11.89
N GLN A 266 5.78 13.33 -13.03
CA GLN A 266 4.98 13.75 -14.17
C GLN A 266 3.47 13.72 -13.86
N ASN A 267 3.01 12.67 -13.18
CA ASN A 267 1.61 12.54 -12.77
C ASN A 267 1.21 13.64 -11.77
N GLU A 268 2.09 13.97 -10.83
CA GLU A 268 1.88 15.04 -9.85
C GLU A 268 1.83 16.42 -10.52
N ARG A 269 2.75 16.70 -11.46
CA ARG A 269 2.73 17.93 -12.28
C ARG A 269 1.44 18.05 -13.10
N ASN A 270 0.97 16.94 -13.68
CA ASN A 270 -0.29 16.91 -14.43
C ASN A 270 -1.50 17.15 -13.52
N LYS A 271 -1.48 16.64 -12.28
CA LYS A 271 -2.53 16.87 -11.28
C LYS A 271 -2.60 18.35 -10.87
N LEU A 272 -1.45 18.95 -10.54
CA LEU A 272 -1.36 20.38 -10.18
C LEU A 272 -1.81 21.30 -11.32
N LYS A 273 -1.47 20.96 -12.57
CA LYS A 273 -1.95 21.71 -13.75
C LYS A 273 -3.47 21.65 -13.90
N LYS A 274 -4.09 20.49 -13.64
CA LYS A 274 -5.56 20.36 -13.66
C LYS A 274 -6.18 21.21 -12.55
N GLU A 275 -5.68 21.10 -11.32
CA GLU A 275 -6.19 21.88 -10.18
C GLU A 275 -6.10 23.39 -10.43
N ARG A 276 -4.98 23.90 -10.98
CA ARG A 276 -4.85 25.31 -11.37
C ARG A 276 -5.89 25.72 -12.41
N LYS A 277 -6.07 24.95 -13.50
CA LYS A 277 -7.10 25.22 -14.51
C LYS A 277 -8.52 25.26 -13.93
N TYR A 278 -8.83 24.39 -12.97
CA TYR A 278 -10.13 24.43 -12.28
C TYR A 278 -10.29 25.69 -11.43
N LEU A 279 -9.24 26.11 -10.71
CA LEU A 279 -9.24 27.31 -9.89
C LEU A 279 -9.38 28.58 -10.74
N ASP A 280 -8.66 28.66 -11.86
CA ASP A 280 -8.71 29.78 -12.80
C ASP A 280 -10.12 29.92 -13.39
N LYS A 281 -10.73 28.82 -13.86
CA LYS A 281 -12.12 28.82 -14.33
C LYS A 281 -13.12 29.23 -13.25
N ARG A 282 -12.90 28.83 -11.99
CA ARG A 282 -13.75 29.22 -10.85
C ARG A 282 -13.63 30.71 -10.56
N ASN A 283 -12.42 31.24 -10.60
CA ASN A 283 -12.14 32.67 -10.38
C ASN A 283 -12.70 33.51 -11.53
N GLU A 284 -12.60 33.05 -12.78
CA GLU A 284 -13.17 33.72 -13.95
C GLU A 284 -14.71 33.79 -13.86
N LYS A 285 -15.38 32.68 -13.48
CA LYS A 285 -16.82 32.66 -13.21
C LYS A 285 -17.21 33.60 -12.05
N ARG A 286 -16.41 33.65 -10.99
CA ARG A 286 -16.64 34.55 -9.85
C ARG A 286 -16.50 36.02 -10.26
N ASN A 287 -15.51 36.36 -11.08
CA ASN A 287 -15.28 37.70 -11.58
C ASN A 287 -16.36 38.16 -12.56
N LYS A 288 -16.86 37.26 -13.44
CA LYS A 288 -18.03 37.54 -14.30
C LYS A 288 -19.28 37.86 -13.48
N ARG A 289 -19.57 37.07 -12.42
CA ARG A 289 -20.70 37.33 -11.50
C ARG A 289 -20.58 38.63 -10.71
N LYS A 290 -19.37 39.04 -10.33
CA LYS A 290 -19.13 40.33 -9.66
C LYS A 290 -19.37 41.51 -10.60
N ARG A 291 -18.95 41.40 -11.87
CA ARG A 291 -19.17 42.45 -12.88
C ARG A 291 -20.65 42.63 -13.23
N SER A 292 -21.43 41.55 -13.28
CA SER A 292 -22.89 41.63 -13.52
C SER A 292 -23.70 42.18 -12.34
N PHE A 293 -23.14 42.24 -11.12
CA PHE A 293 -23.83 42.78 -9.93
C PHE A 293 -23.68 44.30 -9.77
N ASN A 294 -22.68 44.92 -10.41
CA ASN A 294 -22.48 46.38 -10.37
C ASN A 294 -23.29 47.16 -11.43
N GLY A 295 -24.16 46.50 -12.21
CA GLY A 295 -24.96 47.12 -13.26
C GLY A 295 -26.26 47.81 -12.81
N SER A 296 -26.58 47.81 -11.51
CA SER A 296 -27.79 48.43 -10.98
C SER A 296 -27.50 49.33 -9.77
N LYS A 297 -26.72 50.39 -9.98
CA LYS A 297 -26.85 51.60 -9.17
C LYS A 297 -27.07 52.77 -10.14
N LYS A 298 -28.32 52.87 -10.62
CA LYS A 298 -28.83 54.09 -11.24
C LYS A 298 -28.72 55.20 -10.20
N SER A 299 -28.09 56.28 -10.64
CA SER A 299 -27.99 57.58 -9.99
C SER A 299 -29.36 58.15 -9.66
N SER A 300 -29.59 58.54 -8.41
CA SER A 300 -30.53 59.61 -8.07
C SER A 300 -29.71 60.85 -7.75
N ASN A 301 -29.85 61.86 -8.60
CA ASN A 301 -29.31 63.20 -8.45
C ASN A 301 -29.61 63.79 -7.07
N ASN A 302 -28.63 64.45 -6.46
CA ASN A 302 -28.93 65.68 -5.75
C ASN A 302 -27.77 66.68 -5.89
N SER A 303 -28.14 67.82 -6.45
CA SER A 303 -27.36 69.04 -6.68
C SER A 303 -26.86 69.68 -5.38
N PHE A 304 -25.73 70.40 -5.42
CA PHE A 304 -25.64 71.83 -5.11
C PHE A 304 -24.17 72.28 -5.04
N LYS A 305 -23.80 73.20 -5.95
CA LYS A 305 -22.54 73.97 -5.94
C LYS A 305 -22.53 74.97 -4.78
N LYS A 306 -21.39 75.15 -4.11
CA LYS A 306 -20.90 76.46 -3.59
C LYS A 306 -19.39 76.33 -3.30
N LYS A 307 -18.56 76.92 -4.16
CA LYS A 307 -17.91 78.25 -4.04
C LYS A 307 -16.60 78.19 -3.25
N ARG A 308 -15.51 78.44 -4.00
CA ARG A 308 -14.13 78.67 -3.56
C ARG A 308 -14.05 79.94 -2.73
N THR A 309 -13.32 79.92 -1.63
CA THR A 309 -12.56 81.07 -1.12
C THR A 309 -11.28 80.53 -0.46
N ASN A 310 -10.12 80.94 -0.99
CA ASN A 310 -8.83 80.78 -0.33
C ASN A 310 -8.05 82.09 -0.54
N LYS A 311 -7.84 82.83 0.55
CA LYS A 311 -6.95 83.99 0.73
C LYS A 311 -6.95 84.23 2.25
N LYS A 312 -5.85 84.37 2.97
CA LYS A 312 -4.46 84.73 2.67
C LYS A 312 -3.53 84.07 3.71
N LYS A 313 -2.26 83.96 3.31
CA LYS A 313 -1.06 83.82 4.15
C LYS A 313 -1.11 84.72 5.38
N ASN A 314 -0.61 84.24 6.51
CA ASN A 314 0.11 85.07 7.46
C ASN A 314 1.42 84.38 7.84
N LYS A 315 2.43 85.24 7.95
CA LYS A 315 3.75 84.99 8.52
C LYS A 315 3.65 85.09 10.03
#